data_AF-A0A382DPA5-F1
#
_entry.id   AF-A0A382DPA5-F1
#
_cell.length_a   1.000
_cell.length_b   1.000
_cell.length_c   1.000
_cell.angle_alpha   90.00
_cell.angle_beta   90.00
_cell.angle_gamma   90.00
#
_symmetry.space_group_name_H-M   'P 1'
#
loop_
_entity.id
_entity.type
_entity.pdbx_description
1 polymer ?
#
loop_
_entity_poly.entity_id
_entity_poly.type
_entity_poly.pdbx_seq_one_letter_code
_entity_poly.pdbx_strand_id
1 'polypeptide(L)'
;MTLDGTSDVDGTITISTGIVDANGAFDANSGFVTFTDAGNLNLSSTITDLGTLSDNFGTVIYDGVDQDVLTDIYNNLVMGGSSGTKTLKGLDHDPLLPVAITVNSDLTVNVDVTFDVSGSDYAVNVGGALENNGTFSAREGTVIFNGSDNQIFTPGSSSYYDITLNNAGDDKLLTIVGDLEIDHDLTLTDGTLDFDTNDPAISVAGDLAIADGAVWTKGSGTATFDGATQSLSDANTTPNDLGDALIDCDILTVATNATVTSIQISSGSITIINPSVPFTVNGVLTITGELEMADGSVVDAGGDVTVAAAGTLDMDGTSRLKMEGDLSFSGILEASDDSRIDLDGDTQQTIYGSATPIFNSLFCSSNASILNLTATINDTLDAGGEDFTISNGKTLTMETGSVTVLSGGTWTRDGTLILSSDSKVLYTTSNQNTMGNQIYGNVEHDGGLLTLGNTFTVSGIFTNTSGNFLPGARNIFADGIVWTGGSVGGTPSQKWYLGEDGIDIDGGIFIATSDTFTVAGDWDMTGSGTFIPGTGTVIFDGTAPQSITSTAGSHQPFYSVQISNTLETVSITDKFEINAGGTLTIDENAT
;
A
#
# COMPACT_ATOMS: atom_id res chain seq x y z
N MET A 1 58.86 -25.06 10.27
CA MET A 1 59.37 -25.75 11.48
C MET A 1 58.27 -26.66 11.93
N THR A 2 58.56 -27.93 12.21
CA THR A 2 57.56 -28.88 12.71
C THR A 2 57.90 -29.25 14.16
N LEU A 3 56.90 -29.26 15.03
CA LEU A 3 56.98 -29.55 16.46
C LEU A 3 56.12 -30.80 16.76
N ASP A 4 56.76 -31.97 16.74
CA ASP A 4 56.07 -33.28 16.86
C ASP A 4 55.61 -33.64 18.29
N GLY A 5 56.03 -32.87 19.29
CA GLY A 5 55.71 -33.10 20.69
C GLY A 5 54.91 -31.96 21.30
N THR A 6 54.64 -32.04 22.61
CA THR A 6 54.07 -30.93 23.37
C THR A 6 54.95 -29.69 23.22
N SER A 7 54.36 -28.58 22.80
CA SER A 7 55.01 -27.29 22.62
C SER A 7 54.62 -26.38 23.77
N ASP A 8 55.61 -26.05 24.61
CA ASP A 8 55.50 -25.12 25.74
C ASP A 8 56.35 -23.89 25.43
N VAL A 9 55.69 -22.74 25.27
CA VAL A 9 56.28 -21.51 24.75
C VAL A 9 56.24 -20.42 25.82
N ASP A 10 57.28 -20.38 26.65
CA ASP A 10 57.52 -19.29 27.61
C ASP A 10 58.17 -18.04 26.98
N GLY A 11 58.60 -18.14 25.72
CA GLY A 11 59.36 -17.12 25.00
C GLY A 11 58.58 -16.47 23.85
N THR A 12 59.31 -15.98 22.84
CA THR A 12 58.70 -15.45 21.61
C THR A 12 58.94 -16.40 20.45
N ILE A 13 57.87 -16.81 19.77
CA ILE A 13 57.94 -17.39 18.42
C ILE A 13 57.69 -16.27 17.43
N THR A 14 58.63 -16.05 16.51
CA THR A 14 58.46 -15.09 15.40
C THR A 14 58.29 -15.85 14.09
N ILE A 15 57.16 -15.62 13.42
CA ILE A 15 56.82 -16.23 12.14
C ILE A 15 56.80 -15.12 11.08
N SER A 16 57.66 -15.22 10.06
CA SER A 16 57.63 -14.28 8.92
C SER A 16 56.73 -14.85 7.83
N THR A 17 57.27 -15.45 6.77
CA THR A 17 56.52 -16.07 5.66
C THR A 17 56.53 -17.60 5.72
N GLY A 18 57.13 -18.17 6.77
CA GLY A 18 57.26 -19.61 6.97
C GLY A 18 56.05 -20.22 7.66
N ILE A 19 56.10 -21.54 7.81
CA ILE A 19 55.09 -22.33 8.54
C ILE A 19 55.72 -22.82 9.85
N VAL A 20 55.02 -22.64 10.97
CA VAL A 20 55.23 -23.39 12.22
C VAL A 20 54.09 -24.39 12.33
N ASP A 21 54.44 -25.67 12.45
CA ASP A 21 53.52 -26.79 12.41
C ASP A 21 53.59 -27.56 13.73
N ALA A 22 52.61 -27.35 14.61
CA ALA A 22 52.54 -27.96 15.92
C ALA A 22 51.63 -29.20 15.91
N ASN A 23 52.28 -30.36 15.90
CA ASN A 23 51.62 -31.66 15.85
C ASN A 23 51.18 -32.18 17.23
N GLY A 24 51.80 -31.69 18.31
CA GLY A 24 51.43 -32.00 19.69
C GLY A 24 50.59 -30.89 20.34
N ALA A 25 50.26 -31.05 21.62
CA ALA A 25 49.55 -30.01 22.38
C ALA A 25 50.37 -28.71 22.42
N PHE A 26 49.70 -27.56 22.34
CA PHE A 26 50.32 -26.24 22.27
C PHE A 26 49.89 -25.37 23.46
N ASP A 27 50.86 -24.79 24.17
CA ASP A 27 50.64 -23.88 25.29
C ASP A 27 51.65 -22.73 25.21
N ALA A 28 51.14 -21.50 25.14
CA ALA A 28 51.92 -20.28 25.16
C ALA A 28 51.43 -19.29 26.24
N ASN A 29 50.80 -19.76 27.32
CA ASN A 29 50.15 -18.96 28.37
C ASN A 29 51.01 -17.82 28.97
N SER A 30 52.34 -17.85 28.85
CA SER A 30 53.23 -16.76 29.25
C SER A 30 54.12 -16.18 28.14
N GLY A 31 53.95 -16.67 26.92
CA GLY A 31 54.76 -16.35 25.75
C GLY A 31 54.09 -15.39 24.77
N PHE A 32 54.78 -15.20 23.64
CA PHE A 32 54.36 -14.37 22.51
C PHE A 32 54.39 -15.18 21.23
N VAL A 33 53.30 -15.14 20.46
CA VAL A 33 53.25 -15.65 19.08
C VAL A 33 53.16 -14.43 18.17
N THR A 34 54.24 -14.12 17.47
CA THR A 34 54.37 -12.90 16.67
C THR A 34 54.54 -13.21 15.19
N PHE A 35 53.56 -12.84 14.38
CA PHE A 35 53.68 -12.75 12.95
C PHE A 35 54.33 -11.41 12.54
N THR A 36 55.20 -11.46 11.54
CA THR A 36 55.86 -10.28 10.95
C THR A 36 55.58 -10.13 9.47
N ASP A 37 54.94 -11.14 8.87
CA ASP A 37 54.53 -11.23 7.47
C ASP A 37 53.48 -12.36 7.35
N ALA A 38 53.12 -12.79 6.14
CA ALA A 38 52.05 -13.74 5.81
C ALA A 38 52.32 -15.24 6.15
N GLY A 39 52.99 -15.54 7.26
CA GLY A 39 53.31 -16.90 7.68
C GLY A 39 52.15 -17.61 8.36
N ASN A 40 52.31 -18.91 8.62
CA ASN A 40 51.24 -19.76 9.17
C ASN A 40 51.66 -20.45 10.47
N LEU A 41 50.71 -20.58 11.41
CA LEU A 41 50.77 -21.45 12.57
C LEU A 41 49.70 -22.54 12.44
N ASN A 42 50.12 -23.78 12.22
CA ASN A 42 49.25 -24.94 12.17
C ASN A 42 49.21 -25.62 13.55
N LEU A 43 48.00 -25.96 14.02
CA LEU A 43 47.73 -26.51 15.33
C LEU A 43 46.84 -27.75 15.17
N SER A 44 47.38 -28.95 15.36
CA SER A 44 46.64 -30.19 15.06
C SER A 44 46.10 -30.95 16.29
N SER A 45 46.47 -30.52 17.49
CA SER A 45 46.12 -31.19 18.76
C SER A 45 45.37 -30.25 19.72
N THR A 46 45.49 -30.45 21.03
CA THR A 46 44.87 -29.56 22.03
C THR A 46 45.64 -28.25 22.17
N ILE A 47 44.93 -27.11 22.13
CA ILE A 47 45.48 -25.78 22.37
C ILE A 47 45.04 -25.35 23.77
N THR A 48 45.98 -25.10 24.66
CA THR A 48 45.70 -24.56 25.99
C THR A 48 45.60 -23.04 25.94
N ASP A 49 46.57 -22.38 25.29
CA ASP A 49 46.68 -20.91 25.22
C ASP A 49 47.61 -20.51 24.06
N LEU A 50 47.37 -19.36 23.42
CA LEU A 50 48.19 -18.81 22.32
C LEU A 50 49.15 -17.70 22.78
N GLY A 51 49.14 -17.37 24.06
CA GLY A 51 49.89 -16.28 24.66
C GLY A 51 49.38 -14.93 24.17
N THR A 52 50.28 -13.94 24.11
CA THR A 52 49.99 -12.73 23.34
C THR A 52 50.20 -13.01 21.86
N LEU A 53 49.09 -13.25 21.15
CA LEU A 53 49.05 -13.39 19.70
C LEU A 53 49.08 -12.01 19.02
N SER A 54 49.95 -11.84 18.02
CA SER A 54 49.87 -10.67 17.14
C SER A 54 48.69 -10.80 16.17
N ASP A 55 47.96 -9.71 15.96
CA ASP A 55 46.65 -9.68 15.30
C ASP A 55 46.65 -8.98 13.93
N ASN A 56 47.83 -8.66 13.40
CA ASN A 56 47.99 -7.81 12.21
C ASN A 56 48.57 -8.51 10.97
N PHE A 57 49.09 -9.73 11.12
CA PHE A 57 49.66 -10.52 10.03
C PHE A 57 49.46 -12.01 10.28
N GLY A 58 49.68 -12.79 9.23
CA GLY A 58 49.75 -14.26 9.30
C GLY A 58 48.40 -14.93 9.45
N THR A 59 48.46 -16.26 9.58
CA THR A 59 47.29 -17.14 9.62
C THR A 59 47.46 -18.18 10.72
N VAL A 60 46.43 -18.34 11.55
CA VAL A 60 46.33 -19.48 12.47
C VAL A 60 45.39 -20.52 11.85
N ILE A 61 45.83 -21.78 11.84
CA ILE A 61 45.12 -22.90 11.23
C ILE A 61 44.93 -23.97 12.30
N TYR A 62 43.67 -24.22 12.68
CA TYR A 62 43.31 -25.37 13.52
C TYR A 62 43.09 -26.58 12.59
N ASP A 63 44.10 -27.44 12.43
CA ASP A 63 44.13 -28.54 11.43
C ASP A 63 43.99 -29.95 12.02
N GLY A 64 43.60 -30.05 13.29
CA GLY A 64 43.19 -31.31 13.92
C GLY A 64 41.81 -31.77 13.44
N VAL A 65 41.34 -32.92 13.94
CA VAL A 65 39.98 -33.41 13.65
C VAL A 65 38.96 -32.63 14.47
N ASP A 66 38.88 -32.94 15.77
CA ASP A 66 38.05 -32.20 16.72
C ASP A 66 38.95 -31.33 17.59
N GLN A 67 38.66 -30.03 17.67
CA GLN A 67 39.47 -29.08 18.44
C GLN A 67 38.61 -28.00 19.09
N ASP A 68 39.03 -27.59 20.28
CA ASP A 68 38.60 -26.34 20.87
C ASP A 68 39.35 -25.20 20.16
N VAL A 69 38.62 -24.22 19.65
CA VAL A 69 39.15 -22.98 19.09
C VAL A 69 39.02 -21.90 20.14
N LEU A 70 40.14 -21.32 20.54
CA LEU A 70 40.14 -20.27 21.56
C LEU A 70 39.51 -19.00 20.99
N THR A 71 38.62 -18.38 21.74
CA THR A 71 38.14 -17.03 21.47
C THR A 71 39.28 -16.04 21.67
N ASP A 72 39.84 -15.52 20.58
CA ASP A 72 40.97 -14.59 20.59
C ASP A 72 40.83 -13.62 19.39
N ILE A 73 41.79 -12.71 19.24
CA ILE A 73 41.91 -11.82 18.09
C ILE A 73 42.93 -12.41 17.12
N TYR A 74 42.44 -12.86 15.97
CA TYR A 74 43.24 -13.41 14.88
C TYR A 74 43.37 -12.39 13.76
N ASN A 75 44.50 -12.40 13.03
CA ASN A 75 44.56 -11.73 11.74
C ASN A 75 43.74 -12.51 10.69
N ASN A 76 44.24 -13.68 10.27
CA ASN A 76 43.47 -14.66 9.51
C ASN A 76 43.29 -15.94 10.33
N LEU A 77 42.14 -16.59 10.18
CA LEU A 77 41.79 -17.82 10.87
C LEU A 77 41.23 -18.86 9.90
N VAL A 78 41.74 -20.09 9.99
CA VAL A 78 41.24 -21.22 9.21
C VAL A 78 40.79 -22.35 10.14
N MET A 79 39.52 -22.70 10.03
CA MET A 79 38.97 -23.96 10.53
C MET A 79 39.40 -25.05 9.54
N GLY A 80 40.58 -25.60 9.79
CA GLY A 80 41.31 -26.46 8.88
C GLY A 80 41.12 -27.96 9.13
N GLY A 81 41.99 -28.73 8.50
CA GLY A 81 41.92 -30.19 8.47
C GLY A 81 41.08 -30.70 7.30
N SER A 82 40.71 -31.99 7.35
CA SER A 82 39.92 -32.68 6.32
C SER A 82 38.60 -33.24 6.85
N SER A 83 38.28 -32.98 8.11
CA SER A 83 37.07 -33.45 8.80
C SER A 83 37.01 -32.92 10.24
N GLY A 84 35.85 -33.06 10.90
CA GLY A 84 35.69 -32.91 12.35
C GLY A 84 35.20 -31.53 12.77
N THR A 85 34.98 -31.36 14.07
CA THR A 85 34.35 -30.16 14.62
C THR A 85 35.34 -29.25 15.33
N LYS A 86 35.36 -27.98 14.94
CA LYS A 86 36.08 -26.89 15.58
C LYS A 86 35.08 -26.11 16.44
N THR A 87 35.16 -26.27 17.75
CA THR A 87 34.20 -25.68 18.69
C THR A 87 34.80 -24.47 19.38
N LEU A 88 34.15 -23.31 19.32
CA LEU A 88 34.62 -22.15 20.07
C LEU A 88 34.62 -22.44 21.57
N LYS A 89 35.66 -21.96 22.23
CA LYS A 89 35.81 -22.05 23.68
C LYS A 89 36.27 -20.72 24.21
N GLY A 90 35.48 -20.18 25.13
CA GLY A 90 35.81 -18.94 25.81
C GLY A 90 37.15 -19.05 26.53
N LEU A 91 37.96 -18.00 26.44
CA LEU A 91 39.06 -17.78 27.37
C LEU A 91 38.47 -17.41 28.74
N ASP A 92 39.03 -17.97 29.82
CA ASP A 92 38.68 -17.65 31.22
C ASP A 92 39.04 -16.19 31.62
N HIS A 93 39.32 -15.30 30.66
CA HIS A 93 40.07 -14.07 30.92
C HIS A 93 39.21 -12.93 31.51
N ASP A 94 37.90 -12.85 31.23
CA ASP A 94 37.03 -11.87 31.88
C ASP A 94 35.55 -12.28 31.89
N PRO A 95 34.93 -12.52 33.07
CA PRO A 95 33.51 -12.85 33.19
C PRO A 95 32.56 -11.68 32.89
N LEU A 96 33.05 -10.49 32.55
CA LEU A 96 32.25 -9.28 32.29
C LEU A 96 32.09 -8.92 30.81
N LEU A 97 32.75 -9.64 29.89
CA LEU A 97 32.60 -9.45 28.44
C LEU A 97 31.99 -10.71 27.80
N PRO A 98 31.03 -10.59 26.86
CA PRO A 98 30.69 -11.71 26.00
C PRO A 98 31.97 -12.13 25.27
N VAL A 99 32.33 -13.40 25.38
CA VAL A 99 33.60 -13.88 24.84
C VAL A 99 33.44 -14.05 23.33
N ALA A 100 33.79 -13.04 22.55
CA ALA A 100 33.69 -13.10 21.08
C ALA A 100 35.01 -13.57 20.46
N ILE A 101 34.92 -14.22 19.30
CA ILE A 101 36.08 -14.37 18.41
C ILE A 101 36.15 -13.17 17.47
N THR A 102 37.35 -12.66 17.21
CA THR A 102 37.57 -11.58 16.25
C THR A 102 38.59 -12.01 15.20
N VAL A 103 38.24 -11.88 13.94
CA VAL A 103 39.13 -12.13 12.80
C VAL A 103 39.27 -10.82 12.03
N ASN A 104 40.41 -10.16 12.14
CA ASN A 104 40.64 -8.84 11.55
C ASN A 104 40.67 -8.87 10.01
N SER A 105 40.97 -10.02 9.42
CA SER A 105 40.97 -10.26 7.97
C SER A 105 40.11 -11.49 7.66
N ASP A 106 40.65 -12.56 7.07
CA ASP A 106 39.83 -13.62 6.48
C ASP A 106 39.57 -14.79 7.44
N LEU A 107 38.32 -15.23 7.50
CA LEU A 107 37.86 -16.44 8.18
C LEU A 107 37.45 -17.49 7.15
N THR A 108 38.13 -18.64 7.15
CA THR A 108 37.82 -19.76 6.25
C THR A 108 37.37 -20.99 7.04
N VAL A 109 36.28 -21.62 6.61
CA VAL A 109 35.88 -22.96 7.04
C VAL A 109 36.11 -23.93 5.88
N ASN A 110 37.01 -24.88 6.06
CA ASN A 110 37.33 -25.84 5.00
C ASN A 110 36.16 -26.80 4.72
N VAL A 111 36.16 -27.36 3.51
CA VAL A 111 35.26 -28.46 3.14
C VAL A 111 35.34 -29.61 4.15
N ASP A 112 34.19 -30.22 4.43
CA ASP A 112 34.01 -31.33 5.38
C ASP A 112 34.36 -31.00 6.86
N VAL A 113 34.65 -29.73 7.19
CA VAL A 113 34.89 -29.26 8.56
C VAL A 113 33.65 -28.55 9.10
N THR A 114 33.34 -28.78 10.38
CA THR A 114 32.29 -28.04 11.09
C THR A 114 32.92 -26.96 11.97
N PHE A 115 32.48 -25.72 11.83
CA PHE A 115 32.73 -24.66 12.80
C PHE A 115 31.50 -24.49 13.71
N ASP A 116 31.64 -24.72 15.01
CA ASP A 116 30.57 -24.65 16.01
C ASP A 116 30.85 -23.49 16.98
N VAL A 117 29.97 -22.49 17.07
CA VAL A 117 30.13 -21.35 17.99
C VAL A 117 29.88 -21.71 19.47
N SER A 118 29.61 -22.98 19.75
CA SER A 118 29.30 -23.56 21.07
C SER A 118 27.96 -23.13 21.64
N GLY A 119 27.42 -23.89 22.59
CA GLY A 119 26.17 -23.53 23.30
C GLY A 119 26.28 -22.33 24.25
N SER A 120 27.36 -21.55 24.17
CA SER A 120 27.47 -20.23 24.78
C SER A 120 27.20 -19.10 23.77
N ASP A 121 26.92 -19.46 22.51
CA ASP A 121 26.45 -18.57 21.45
C ASP A 121 27.39 -17.38 21.22
N TYR A 122 28.68 -17.68 21.13
CA TYR A 122 29.73 -16.67 20.99
C TYR A 122 29.59 -15.91 19.65
N ALA A 123 29.72 -14.59 19.71
CA ALA A 123 29.74 -13.76 18.52
C ALA A 123 31.02 -13.98 17.70
N VAL A 124 30.87 -13.95 16.37
CA VAL A 124 31.95 -14.08 15.39
C VAL A 124 32.11 -12.77 14.64
N ASN A 125 33.17 -12.00 14.94
CA ASN A 125 33.47 -10.75 14.25
C ASN A 125 34.43 -11.01 13.08
N VAL A 126 34.08 -10.53 11.89
CA VAL A 126 34.88 -10.71 10.67
C VAL A 126 35.13 -9.35 10.03
N GLY A 127 36.41 -9.00 9.88
CA GLY A 127 36.86 -7.75 9.24
C GLY A 127 37.20 -7.89 7.74
N GLY A 128 37.43 -9.12 7.26
CA GLY A 128 37.72 -9.44 5.85
C GLY A 128 36.69 -10.42 5.25
N ALA A 129 37.13 -11.39 4.46
CA ALA A 129 36.22 -12.36 3.86
C ALA A 129 35.78 -13.44 4.87
N LEU A 130 34.52 -13.87 4.77
CA LEU A 130 34.04 -15.11 5.39
C LEU A 130 33.76 -16.13 4.29
N GLU A 131 34.59 -17.17 4.21
CA GLU A 131 34.45 -18.25 3.24
C GLU A 131 34.07 -19.56 3.94
N ASN A 132 32.78 -19.92 3.91
CA ASN A 132 32.29 -21.16 4.49
C ASN A 132 32.13 -22.25 3.42
N ASN A 133 33.16 -23.08 3.26
CA ASN A 133 33.12 -24.26 2.39
C ASN A 133 32.64 -25.54 3.12
N GLY A 134 32.44 -25.46 4.44
CA GLY A 134 32.06 -26.57 5.30
C GLY A 134 30.67 -26.40 5.91
N THR A 135 30.55 -26.72 7.20
CA THR A 135 29.33 -26.50 7.99
C THR A 135 29.58 -25.45 9.05
N PHE A 136 28.72 -24.45 9.15
CA PHE A 136 28.66 -23.53 10.28
C PHE A 136 27.49 -23.92 11.18
N SER A 137 27.77 -24.23 12.45
CA SER A 137 26.75 -24.46 13.46
C SER A 137 26.56 -23.18 14.26
N ALA A 138 25.65 -22.32 13.78
CA ALA A 138 25.40 -20.99 14.34
C ALA A 138 24.79 -21.02 15.74
N ARG A 139 23.97 -22.04 16.06
CA ARG A 139 23.18 -22.09 17.31
C ARG A 139 22.38 -20.80 17.50
N GLU A 140 22.56 -20.06 18.58
CA GLU A 140 21.95 -18.73 18.77
C GLU A 140 23.01 -17.60 18.63
N GLY A 141 24.17 -17.89 18.03
CA GLY A 141 25.29 -16.96 17.92
C GLY A 141 25.18 -16.00 16.74
N THR A 142 25.69 -14.78 16.94
CA THR A 142 25.69 -13.71 15.94
C THR A 142 26.98 -13.65 15.12
N VAL A 143 26.86 -13.50 13.79
CA VAL A 143 28.00 -13.10 12.94
C VAL A 143 27.95 -11.59 12.71
N ILE A 144 29.06 -10.91 12.96
CA ILE A 144 29.20 -9.46 12.82
C ILE A 144 30.24 -9.18 11.75
N PHE A 145 29.82 -8.57 10.65
CA PHE A 145 30.73 -7.98 9.67
C PHE A 145 31.07 -6.56 10.12
N ASN A 146 32.35 -6.32 10.41
CA ASN A 146 32.82 -5.05 10.96
C ASN A 146 34.09 -4.54 10.26
N GLY A 147 34.26 -4.93 9.00
CA GLY A 147 35.41 -4.54 8.19
C GLY A 147 35.43 -3.06 7.85
N SER A 148 36.64 -2.55 7.59
CA SER A 148 36.85 -1.18 7.09
C SER A 148 37.14 -1.12 5.58
N ASP A 149 37.22 -2.28 4.94
CA ASP A 149 37.35 -2.49 3.51
C ASP A 149 36.15 -3.31 3.00
N ASN A 150 36.04 -3.47 1.68
CA ASN A 150 34.99 -4.31 1.10
C ASN A 150 35.21 -5.76 1.52
N GLN A 151 34.14 -6.43 1.91
CA GLN A 151 34.12 -7.80 2.36
C GLN A 151 33.35 -8.69 1.38
N ILE A 152 33.69 -9.96 1.40
CA ILE A 152 33.02 -11.01 0.62
C ILE A 152 32.53 -12.05 1.61
N PHE A 153 31.26 -12.43 1.50
CA PHE A 153 30.68 -13.49 2.28
C PHE A 153 30.18 -14.62 1.37
N THR A 154 30.79 -15.79 1.55
CA THR A 154 30.37 -17.04 0.92
C THR A 154 29.73 -17.91 2.01
N PRO A 155 28.38 -17.89 2.15
CA PRO A 155 27.68 -18.57 3.24
C PRO A 155 27.74 -20.10 3.17
N GLY A 156 28.00 -20.65 1.98
CA GLY A 156 27.94 -22.09 1.76
C GLY A 156 26.50 -22.60 1.85
N SER A 157 26.29 -23.79 2.41
CA SER A 157 24.96 -24.38 2.59
C SER A 157 24.47 -24.36 4.04
N SER A 158 25.06 -23.51 4.89
CA SER A 158 24.70 -23.41 6.31
C SER A 158 23.68 -22.29 6.52
N SER A 159 22.85 -22.42 7.55
CA SER A 159 22.08 -21.29 8.07
C SER A 159 22.90 -20.52 9.10
N TYR A 160 22.57 -19.24 9.24
CA TYR A 160 23.15 -18.33 10.22
C TYR A 160 22.03 -17.89 11.15
N TYR A 161 22.31 -17.68 12.44
CA TYR A 161 21.25 -17.30 13.38
C TYR A 161 20.97 -15.81 13.29
N ASP A 162 21.86 -14.99 13.83
CA ASP A 162 21.83 -13.54 13.65
C ASP A 162 22.98 -13.08 12.76
N ILE A 163 22.71 -12.08 11.91
CA ILE A 163 23.74 -11.35 11.16
C ILE A 163 23.61 -9.86 11.45
N THR A 164 24.74 -9.23 11.78
CA THR A 164 24.86 -7.78 11.84
C THR A 164 25.89 -7.31 10.81
N LEU A 165 25.46 -6.44 9.90
CA LEU A 165 26.37 -5.67 9.05
C LEU A 165 26.67 -4.33 9.72
N ASN A 166 27.92 -4.11 10.08
CA ASN A 166 28.43 -2.90 10.72
C ASN A 166 29.76 -2.46 10.09
N ASN A 167 29.79 -2.42 8.76
CA ASN A 167 30.98 -2.05 8.01
C ASN A 167 31.15 -0.54 8.08
N ALA A 168 31.97 -0.11 9.03
CA ALA A 168 32.17 1.30 9.33
C ALA A 168 32.86 2.02 8.15
N GLY A 169 32.20 3.06 7.63
CA GLY A 169 32.74 3.98 6.64
C GLY A 169 31.92 4.06 5.35
N ASP A 170 31.86 5.26 4.77
CA ASP A 170 31.12 5.54 3.53
C ASP A 170 31.53 4.54 2.42
N ASP A 171 30.53 3.95 1.74
CA ASP A 171 30.65 3.08 0.56
C ASP A 171 31.29 1.68 0.77
N LYS A 172 31.30 1.14 1.99
CA LYS A 172 31.84 -0.22 2.23
C LYS A 172 30.83 -1.31 1.94
N LEU A 173 31.26 -2.28 1.13
CA LEU A 173 30.41 -3.34 0.59
C LEU A 173 30.58 -4.65 1.36
N LEU A 174 29.47 -5.34 1.63
CA LEU A 174 29.45 -6.77 1.88
C LEU A 174 28.79 -7.47 0.69
N THR A 175 29.60 -8.06 -0.19
CA THR A 175 29.09 -8.82 -1.34
C THR A 175 28.77 -10.25 -0.93
N ILE A 176 27.54 -10.66 -1.18
CA ILE A 176 27.06 -12.03 -0.91
C ILE A 176 27.26 -12.89 -2.16
N VAL A 177 27.90 -14.05 -2.02
CA VAL A 177 28.33 -14.91 -3.16
C VAL A 177 27.36 -16.05 -3.47
N GLY A 178 26.49 -16.42 -2.52
CA GLY A 178 25.50 -17.48 -2.69
C GLY A 178 24.30 -17.28 -1.80
N ASP A 179 23.28 -18.12 -1.97
CA ASP A 179 22.02 -18.03 -1.22
C ASP A 179 22.28 -17.96 0.29
N LEU A 180 21.58 -17.05 0.96
CA LEU A 180 21.79 -16.73 2.37
C LEU A 180 20.55 -17.10 3.18
N GLU A 181 20.73 -17.95 4.18
CA GLU A 181 19.68 -18.37 5.11
C GLU A 181 19.95 -17.80 6.49
N ILE A 182 18.99 -17.07 7.05
CA ILE A 182 19.06 -16.45 8.38
C ILE A 182 17.89 -16.93 9.23
N ASP A 183 18.18 -17.74 10.25
CA ASP A 183 17.19 -18.36 11.14
C ASP A 183 16.58 -17.38 12.16
N HIS A 184 17.17 -16.19 12.31
CA HIS A 184 16.72 -15.14 13.23
C HIS A 184 16.93 -13.75 12.59
N ASP A 185 17.63 -12.80 13.22
CA ASP A 185 17.57 -11.40 12.82
C ASP A 185 18.68 -11.00 11.83
N LEU A 186 18.32 -10.16 10.87
CA LEU A 186 19.25 -9.42 10.01
C LEU A 186 19.22 -7.94 10.35
N THR A 187 20.35 -7.42 10.83
CA THR A 187 20.51 -6.00 11.16
C THR A 187 21.60 -5.35 10.31
N LEU A 188 21.25 -4.27 9.61
CA LEU A 188 22.19 -3.42 8.88
C LEU A 188 22.34 -2.09 9.63
N THR A 189 23.50 -1.86 10.26
CA THR A 189 23.76 -0.64 11.02
C THR A 189 24.55 0.41 10.23
N ASP A 190 25.42 -0.02 9.32
CA ASP A 190 26.22 0.84 8.44
C ASP A 190 26.67 0.06 7.19
N GLY A 191 27.11 0.76 6.15
CA GLY A 191 27.63 0.18 4.92
C GLY A 191 26.55 -0.28 3.93
N THR A 192 26.97 -1.05 2.92
CA THR A 192 26.13 -1.55 1.83
C THR A 192 26.13 -3.08 1.81
N LEU A 193 24.96 -3.69 1.93
CA LEU A 193 24.73 -5.11 1.65
C LEU A 193 24.44 -5.29 0.16
N ASP A 194 25.23 -6.11 -0.54
CA ASP A 194 25.15 -6.25 -2.00
C ASP A 194 24.76 -7.66 -2.43
N PHE A 195 23.53 -7.72 -2.96
CA PHE A 195 22.96 -8.87 -3.64
C PHE A 195 22.95 -8.71 -5.18
N ASP A 196 23.24 -7.53 -5.73
CA ASP A 196 23.23 -7.28 -7.18
C ASP A 196 24.39 -7.99 -7.90
N THR A 197 25.55 -8.08 -7.26
CA THR A 197 26.73 -8.66 -7.91
C THR A 197 26.56 -10.14 -8.30
N ASN A 198 25.86 -10.94 -7.49
CA ASN A 198 25.73 -12.38 -7.70
C ASN A 198 24.29 -12.90 -7.73
N ASP A 199 23.30 -12.02 -7.55
CA ASP A 199 21.87 -12.37 -7.56
C ASP A 199 21.45 -13.52 -6.59
N PRO A 200 22.01 -13.66 -5.37
CA PRO A 200 21.58 -14.75 -4.50
C PRO A 200 20.18 -14.49 -3.95
N ALA A 201 19.46 -15.56 -3.61
CA ALA A 201 18.26 -15.43 -2.79
C ALA A 201 18.65 -15.22 -1.32
N ILE A 202 17.75 -14.62 -0.54
CA ILE A 202 17.88 -14.53 0.91
C ILE A 202 16.58 -14.97 1.59
N SER A 203 16.70 -15.77 2.65
CA SER A 203 15.61 -16.03 3.59
C SER A 203 15.96 -15.49 4.97
N VAL A 204 14.99 -14.85 5.61
CA VAL A 204 15.09 -14.34 6.98
C VAL A 204 13.87 -14.85 7.75
N ALA A 205 14.09 -15.51 8.88
CA ALA A 205 13.04 -16.01 9.76
C ALA A 205 12.75 -15.09 10.97
N GLY A 206 13.63 -14.13 11.27
CA GLY A 206 13.45 -13.09 12.28
C GLY A 206 13.24 -11.69 11.69
N ASP A 207 13.60 -10.66 12.44
CA ASP A 207 13.40 -9.27 12.03
C ASP A 207 14.43 -8.81 10.99
N LEU A 208 14.00 -7.95 10.07
CA LEU A 208 14.90 -7.18 9.19
C LEU A 208 14.89 -5.71 9.62
N ALA A 209 16.04 -5.24 10.08
CA ALA A 209 16.24 -3.85 10.50
C ALA A 209 17.37 -3.17 9.70
N ILE A 210 17.03 -2.12 8.97
CA ILE A 210 17.95 -1.29 8.21
C ILE A 210 18.02 0.11 8.84
N ALA A 211 19.19 0.46 9.37
CA ALA A 211 19.43 1.76 9.98
C ALA A 211 19.54 2.88 8.92
N ASP A 212 19.36 4.13 9.36
CA ASP A 212 19.52 5.31 8.50
C ASP A 212 20.95 5.39 7.97
N GLY A 213 21.08 5.48 6.63
CA GLY A 213 22.36 5.49 5.92
C GLY A 213 22.87 4.11 5.50
N ALA A 214 22.36 3.02 6.08
CA ALA A 214 22.67 1.67 5.60
C ALA A 214 21.93 1.38 4.29
N VAL A 215 22.63 0.72 3.36
CA VAL A 215 22.13 0.50 1.99
C VAL A 215 21.92 -0.98 1.71
N TRP A 216 20.77 -1.31 1.15
CA TRP A 216 20.47 -2.61 0.56
C TRP A 216 20.49 -2.50 -0.95
N THR A 217 21.42 -3.20 -1.60
CA THR A 217 21.48 -3.27 -3.06
C THR A 217 20.87 -4.59 -3.52
N LYS A 218 19.64 -4.52 -4.03
CA LYS A 218 18.89 -5.67 -4.53
C LYS A 218 19.55 -6.27 -5.78
N GLY A 219 19.55 -7.60 -5.87
CA GLY A 219 19.74 -8.32 -7.13
C GLY A 219 18.41 -8.79 -7.72
N SER A 220 18.47 -9.85 -8.51
CA SER A 220 17.30 -10.57 -9.04
C SER A 220 16.87 -11.78 -8.21
N GLY A 221 17.63 -12.13 -7.17
CA GLY A 221 17.19 -13.09 -6.16
C GLY A 221 16.03 -12.56 -5.31
N THR A 222 15.23 -13.47 -4.76
CA THR A 222 14.06 -13.14 -3.94
C THR A 222 14.46 -12.97 -2.47
N ALA A 223 13.94 -11.92 -1.83
CA ALA A 223 13.96 -11.74 -0.38
C ALA A 223 12.73 -12.44 0.23
N THR A 224 12.97 -13.49 1.01
CA THR A 224 11.92 -14.31 1.63
C THR A 224 11.85 -14.03 3.12
N PHE A 225 10.64 -13.85 3.63
CA PHE A 225 10.32 -13.78 5.05
C PHE A 225 9.55 -15.04 5.41
N ASP A 226 10.15 -16.00 6.13
CA ASP A 226 9.60 -17.35 6.36
C ASP A 226 9.51 -17.74 7.85
N GLY A 227 9.56 -16.73 8.71
CA GLY A 227 9.49 -16.88 10.16
C GLY A 227 8.10 -17.12 10.73
N ALA A 228 7.99 -17.00 12.06
CA ALA A 228 6.70 -16.91 12.73
C ALA A 228 6.18 -15.47 12.68
N THR A 229 6.66 -14.62 13.58
CA THR A 229 6.33 -13.18 13.59
C THR A 229 7.59 -12.39 13.30
N GLN A 230 7.54 -11.51 12.31
CA GLN A 230 8.67 -10.72 11.85
C GLN A 230 8.30 -9.25 11.74
N SER A 231 9.28 -8.38 11.88
CA SER A 231 9.19 -6.96 11.64
C SER A 231 10.16 -6.55 10.54
N LEU A 232 9.65 -5.78 9.57
CA LEU A 232 10.46 -5.08 8.58
C LEU A 232 10.56 -3.60 8.96
N SER A 233 11.78 -3.10 9.14
CA SER A 233 12.04 -1.68 9.35
C SER A 233 13.19 -1.18 8.49
N ASP A 234 12.95 -0.06 7.84
CA ASP A 234 13.94 0.74 7.13
C ASP A 234 13.83 2.20 7.60
N ALA A 235 14.87 2.65 8.30
CA ALA A 235 14.95 3.99 8.86
C ALA A 235 15.43 5.05 7.87
N ASN A 236 15.78 4.67 6.63
CA ASN A 236 16.18 5.62 5.59
C ASN A 236 15.01 6.55 5.21
N THR A 237 15.34 7.81 4.94
CA THR A 237 14.35 8.79 4.45
C THR A 237 13.73 8.40 3.09
N THR A 238 14.52 7.72 2.25
CA THR A 238 14.08 7.02 1.05
C THR A 238 14.37 5.54 1.28
N PRO A 239 13.36 4.71 1.56
CA PRO A 239 13.57 3.30 1.84
C PRO A 239 14.25 2.60 0.67
N ASN A 240 15.10 1.63 1.01
CA ASN A 240 15.73 0.76 0.03
C ASN A 240 14.67 -0.10 -0.66
N ASP A 241 14.85 -0.36 -1.94
CA ASP A 241 14.07 -1.37 -2.66
C ASP A 241 14.69 -2.74 -2.39
N LEU A 242 13.96 -3.62 -1.69
CA LEU A 242 14.47 -4.93 -1.31
C LEU A 242 14.53 -5.94 -2.46
N GLY A 243 14.01 -5.60 -3.65
CA GLY A 243 13.86 -6.53 -4.77
C GLY A 243 12.51 -7.24 -4.75
N ASP A 244 12.45 -8.42 -5.36
CA ASP A 244 11.27 -9.25 -5.30
C ASP A 244 11.14 -9.86 -3.91
N ALA A 245 9.97 -9.73 -3.29
CA ALA A 245 9.71 -10.19 -1.93
C ALA A 245 8.67 -11.33 -1.90
N LEU A 246 8.96 -12.37 -1.12
CA LEU A 246 8.02 -13.44 -0.79
C LEU A 246 7.75 -13.43 0.72
N ILE A 247 6.49 -13.26 1.10
CA ILE A 247 6.07 -13.36 2.50
C ILE A 247 5.47 -14.74 2.71
N ASP A 248 6.22 -15.63 3.36
CA ASP A 248 5.87 -17.02 3.69
C ASP A 248 5.89 -17.29 5.21
N CYS A 249 5.83 -16.22 6.01
CA CYS A 249 5.78 -16.26 7.46
C CYS A 249 4.35 -16.24 8.01
N ASP A 250 4.14 -16.47 9.32
CA ASP A 250 2.80 -16.32 9.90
C ASP A 250 2.35 -14.85 9.82
N ILE A 251 3.19 -13.93 10.29
CA ILE A 251 2.92 -12.48 10.32
C ILE A 251 4.19 -11.69 10.00
N LEU A 252 4.12 -10.82 8.99
CA LEU A 252 5.08 -9.74 8.76
C LEU A 252 4.46 -8.39 9.12
N THR A 253 5.10 -7.63 10.01
CA THR A 253 4.73 -6.24 10.29
C THR A 253 5.70 -5.29 9.59
N VAL A 254 5.20 -4.48 8.66
CA VAL A 254 5.96 -3.38 8.06
C VAL A 254 5.89 -2.17 9.00
N ALA A 255 6.94 -2.01 9.79
CA ALA A 255 6.96 -1.09 10.93
C ALA A 255 7.24 0.37 10.55
N THR A 256 7.97 0.58 9.46
CA THR A 256 8.31 1.89 8.89
C THR A 256 8.13 1.85 7.37
N ASN A 257 8.34 2.99 6.71
CA ASN A 257 8.29 3.07 5.25
C ASN A 257 9.19 2.00 4.63
N ALA A 258 8.69 1.26 3.65
CA ALA A 258 9.44 0.21 2.96
C ALA A 258 9.12 0.19 1.47
N THR A 259 10.07 -0.29 0.68
CA THR A 259 9.95 -0.42 -0.78
C THR A 259 10.37 -1.81 -1.23
N VAL A 260 9.61 -2.38 -2.17
CA VAL A 260 9.92 -3.64 -2.85
C VAL A 260 9.68 -3.50 -4.34
N THR A 261 10.34 -4.34 -5.15
CA THR A 261 10.13 -4.38 -6.60
C THR A 261 8.81 -5.08 -6.92
N SER A 262 8.58 -6.23 -6.31
CA SER A 262 7.30 -6.94 -6.35
C SER A 262 7.10 -7.68 -5.03
N ILE A 263 5.87 -8.05 -4.72
CA ILE A 263 5.58 -8.80 -3.50
C ILE A 263 4.50 -9.85 -3.72
N GLN A 264 4.74 -11.04 -3.17
CA GLN A 264 3.77 -12.10 -3.05
C GLN A 264 3.55 -12.44 -1.58
N ILE A 265 2.31 -12.35 -1.11
CA ILE A 265 1.90 -12.81 0.21
C ILE A 265 1.34 -14.22 0.07
N SER A 266 2.04 -15.20 0.63
CA SER A 266 1.65 -16.62 0.61
C SER A 266 0.35 -16.88 1.34
N SER A 267 -0.27 -18.02 1.03
CA SER A 267 -1.46 -18.47 1.74
C SER A 267 -1.13 -18.77 3.21
N GLY A 268 -1.91 -18.19 4.12
CA GLY A 268 -1.70 -18.34 5.57
C GLY A 268 -0.84 -17.23 6.19
N SER A 269 -0.14 -16.46 5.36
CA SER A 269 0.65 -15.30 5.80
C SER A 269 -0.20 -14.05 5.91
N ILE A 270 0.09 -13.22 6.90
CA ILE A 270 -0.49 -11.88 7.08
C ILE A 270 0.61 -10.85 6.96
N THR A 271 0.45 -9.86 6.08
CA THR A 271 1.31 -8.67 6.03
C THR A 271 0.56 -7.47 6.58
N ILE A 272 1.01 -6.94 7.71
CA ILE A 272 0.43 -5.79 8.38
C ILE A 272 1.24 -4.55 8.02
N ILE A 273 0.58 -3.54 7.45
CA ILE A 273 1.16 -2.21 7.26
C ILE A 273 0.73 -1.33 8.43
N ASN A 274 1.71 -0.87 9.23
CA ASN A 274 1.42 -0.05 10.41
C ASN A 274 0.70 1.26 10.07
N PRO A 275 0.00 1.87 11.04
CA PRO A 275 -0.71 3.13 10.83
C PRO A 275 0.20 4.22 10.26
N SER A 276 -0.29 4.96 9.26
CA SER A 276 0.44 6.05 8.60
C SER A 276 1.77 5.64 7.94
N VAL A 277 2.02 4.34 7.72
CA VAL A 277 3.18 3.86 6.98
C VAL A 277 2.86 3.77 5.48
N PRO A 278 3.65 4.43 4.62
CA PRO A 278 3.67 4.16 3.18
C PRO A 278 4.47 2.89 2.88
N PHE A 279 3.89 1.98 2.11
CA PHE A 279 4.53 0.80 1.56
C PHE A 279 4.48 0.87 0.04
N THR A 280 5.65 0.89 -0.60
CA THR A 280 5.75 1.04 -2.06
C THR A 280 6.09 -0.30 -2.70
N VAL A 281 5.30 -0.70 -3.70
CA VAL A 281 5.55 -1.87 -4.55
C VAL A 281 5.77 -1.34 -5.96
N ASN A 282 7.01 -1.31 -6.46
CA ASN A 282 7.31 -0.71 -7.77
C ASN A 282 6.64 -1.44 -8.95
N GLY A 283 6.24 -2.70 -8.74
CA GLY A 283 5.63 -3.56 -9.74
C GLY A 283 4.40 -4.29 -9.18
N VAL A 284 4.39 -5.62 -9.29
CA VAL A 284 3.20 -6.43 -9.01
C VAL A 284 3.02 -6.70 -7.51
N LEU A 285 1.78 -6.57 -7.04
CA LEU A 285 1.33 -6.98 -5.70
C LEU A 285 0.38 -8.18 -5.81
N THR A 286 0.75 -9.32 -5.25
CA THR A 286 -0.09 -10.53 -5.22
C THR A 286 -0.43 -10.94 -3.79
N ILE A 287 -1.73 -11.00 -3.48
CA ILE A 287 -2.27 -11.31 -2.16
C ILE A 287 -2.95 -12.67 -2.22
N THR A 288 -2.26 -13.71 -1.75
CA THR A 288 -2.83 -15.07 -1.58
C THR A 288 -3.16 -15.38 -0.12
N GLY A 289 -2.44 -14.75 0.81
CA GLY A 289 -2.81 -14.62 2.23
C GLY A 289 -3.56 -13.32 2.48
N GLU A 290 -3.13 -12.55 3.47
CA GLU A 290 -3.79 -11.32 3.89
C GLU A 290 -2.87 -10.11 3.80
N LEU A 291 -3.37 -9.03 3.20
CA LEU A 291 -2.79 -7.70 3.34
C LEU A 291 -3.68 -6.89 4.27
N GLU A 292 -3.16 -6.59 5.46
CA GLU A 292 -3.80 -5.83 6.52
C GLU A 292 -3.28 -4.39 6.48
N MET A 293 -4.13 -3.45 6.09
CA MET A 293 -3.80 -2.03 5.96
C MET A 293 -4.41 -1.23 7.11
N ALA A 294 -3.62 -0.99 8.17
CA ALA A 294 -4.09 -0.23 9.33
C ALA A 294 -4.45 1.23 8.99
N ASP A 295 -5.16 1.92 9.89
CA ASP A 295 -5.64 3.29 9.68
C ASP A 295 -4.55 4.27 9.17
N GLY A 296 -4.85 4.93 8.06
CA GLY A 296 -4.00 5.93 7.42
C GLY A 296 -2.77 5.36 6.72
N SER A 297 -2.57 4.04 6.72
CA SER A 297 -1.53 3.39 5.89
C SER A 297 -1.80 3.59 4.41
N VAL A 298 -0.73 3.55 3.60
CA VAL A 298 -0.83 3.68 2.14
C VAL A 298 -0.02 2.57 1.51
N VAL A 299 -0.64 1.77 0.66
CA VAL A 299 0.06 0.82 -0.22
C VAL A 299 0.01 1.40 -1.63
N ASP A 300 1.16 1.59 -2.26
CA ASP A 300 1.30 2.22 -3.57
C ASP A 300 1.94 1.22 -4.55
N ALA A 301 1.13 0.63 -5.43
CA ALA A 301 1.56 -0.42 -6.36
C ALA A 301 1.72 0.11 -7.79
N GLY A 302 2.96 0.21 -8.27
CA GLY A 302 3.28 0.63 -9.64
C GLY A 302 2.90 -0.37 -10.74
N GLY A 303 2.25 -1.49 -10.40
CA GLY A 303 1.83 -2.52 -11.35
C GLY A 303 0.49 -3.14 -11.00
N ASP A 304 0.23 -4.33 -11.55
CA ASP A 304 -1.01 -5.06 -11.32
C ASP A 304 -1.17 -5.45 -9.84
N VAL A 305 -2.40 -5.39 -9.34
CA VAL A 305 -2.76 -5.89 -8.02
C VAL A 305 -3.69 -7.09 -8.18
N THR A 306 -3.32 -8.20 -7.54
CA THR A 306 -4.13 -9.43 -7.54
C THR A 306 -4.51 -9.81 -6.11
N VAL A 307 -5.81 -9.84 -5.83
CA VAL A 307 -6.38 -10.48 -4.64
C VAL A 307 -6.91 -11.85 -5.05
N ALA A 308 -6.14 -12.89 -4.73
CA ALA A 308 -6.47 -14.26 -5.11
C ALA A 308 -7.73 -14.78 -4.38
N ALA A 309 -8.30 -15.89 -4.85
CA ALA A 309 -9.56 -16.41 -4.30
C ALA A 309 -9.54 -16.77 -2.81
N ALA A 310 -8.36 -17.07 -2.26
CA ALA A 310 -8.15 -17.33 -0.84
C ALA A 310 -7.60 -16.10 -0.09
N GLY A 311 -7.28 -15.03 -0.80
CA GLY A 311 -6.66 -13.85 -0.24
C GLY A 311 -7.67 -12.87 0.34
N THR A 312 -7.22 -12.10 1.31
CA THR A 312 -7.97 -11.04 1.97
C THR A 312 -7.23 -9.72 1.79
N LEU A 313 -7.95 -8.70 1.33
CA LEU A 313 -7.53 -7.32 1.42
C LEU A 313 -8.33 -6.68 2.56
N ASP A 314 -7.67 -6.37 3.67
CA ASP A 314 -8.26 -5.69 4.82
C ASP A 314 -7.79 -4.22 4.85
N MET A 315 -8.74 -3.30 4.87
CA MET A 315 -8.54 -1.87 4.73
C MET A 315 -9.24 -1.10 5.85
N ASP A 316 -8.44 -0.76 6.86
CA ASP A 316 -8.88 -0.11 8.08
C ASP A 316 -8.82 1.42 8.02
N GLY A 317 -9.76 2.07 8.70
CA GLY A 317 -9.90 3.53 8.76
C GLY A 317 -9.72 4.24 7.42
N THR A 318 -8.76 5.15 7.37
CA THR A 318 -8.45 5.99 6.20
C THR A 318 -7.38 5.38 5.27
N SER A 319 -7.15 4.07 5.35
CA SER A 319 -6.14 3.39 4.53
C SER A 319 -6.43 3.51 3.03
N ARG A 320 -5.36 3.53 2.24
CA ARG A 320 -5.44 3.72 0.79
C ARG A 320 -4.57 2.75 0.02
N LEU A 321 -5.19 1.99 -0.88
CA LEU A 321 -4.49 1.18 -1.87
C LEU A 321 -4.50 1.93 -3.20
N LYS A 322 -3.33 2.26 -3.73
CA LYS A 322 -3.16 2.81 -5.07
C LYS A 322 -2.57 1.80 -6.01
N MET A 323 -2.91 1.92 -7.29
CA MET A 323 -2.29 1.12 -8.33
C MET A 323 -2.24 1.78 -9.69
N GLU A 324 -1.15 1.52 -10.39
CA GLU A 324 -0.97 1.92 -11.80
C GLU A 324 -1.41 0.83 -12.79
N GLY A 325 -1.47 -0.44 -12.37
CA GLY A 325 -1.90 -1.58 -13.18
C GLY A 325 -3.37 -1.99 -13.01
N ASP A 326 -3.72 -3.17 -13.51
CA ASP A 326 -5.07 -3.72 -13.39
C ASP A 326 -5.35 -4.29 -11.98
N LEU A 327 -6.63 -4.32 -11.58
CA LEU A 327 -7.09 -4.98 -10.35
C LEU A 327 -7.78 -6.31 -10.67
N SER A 328 -7.14 -7.42 -10.33
CA SER A 328 -7.73 -8.76 -10.34
C SER A 328 -8.26 -9.11 -8.94
N PHE A 329 -9.58 -9.10 -8.75
CA PHE A 329 -10.22 -9.30 -7.45
C PHE A 329 -11.09 -10.57 -7.40
N SER A 330 -10.60 -11.59 -6.72
CA SER A 330 -11.29 -12.88 -6.56
C SER A 330 -11.47 -13.31 -5.11
N GLY A 331 -10.85 -12.61 -4.16
CA GLY A 331 -10.86 -12.92 -2.72
C GLY A 331 -11.89 -12.14 -1.92
N ILE A 332 -11.52 -11.82 -0.68
CA ILE A 332 -12.33 -11.10 0.30
C ILE A 332 -11.84 -9.65 0.41
N LEU A 333 -12.79 -8.71 0.48
CA LEU A 333 -12.54 -7.32 0.82
C LEU A 333 -13.17 -7.04 2.19
N GLU A 334 -12.35 -6.66 3.15
CA GLU A 334 -12.80 -6.09 4.44
C GLU A 334 -12.45 -4.60 4.38
N ALA A 335 -13.45 -3.74 4.21
CA ALA A 335 -13.25 -2.32 3.98
C ALA A 335 -14.04 -1.51 4.99
N SER A 336 -13.36 -0.62 5.69
CA SER A 336 -13.98 0.36 6.59
C SER A 336 -14.60 1.54 5.83
N ASP A 337 -15.44 2.32 6.53
CA ASP A 337 -16.24 3.42 5.98
C ASP A 337 -15.43 4.58 5.37
N ASP A 338 -14.13 4.68 5.66
CA ASP A 338 -13.26 5.75 5.16
C ASP A 338 -12.14 5.25 4.21
N SER A 339 -12.07 3.93 3.98
CA SER A 339 -11.05 3.31 3.14
C SER A 339 -11.28 3.58 1.66
N ARG A 340 -10.20 3.56 0.87
CA ARG A 340 -10.26 3.95 -0.56
C ARG A 340 -9.27 3.19 -1.44
N ILE A 341 -9.74 2.82 -2.63
CA ILE A 341 -8.90 2.30 -3.72
C ILE A 341 -8.74 3.39 -4.80
N ASP A 342 -7.51 3.60 -5.23
CA ASP A 342 -7.09 4.55 -6.26
C ASP A 342 -6.57 3.82 -7.49
N LEU A 343 -7.23 4.04 -8.62
CA LEU A 343 -6.74 3.69 -9.96
C LEU A 343 -6.08 4.96 -10.55
N ASP A 344 -4.75 5.04 -10.49
CA ASP A 344 -3.96 6.21 -10.88
C ASP A 344 -2.97 5.95 -12.02
N GLY A 345 -3.13 4.83 -12.72
CA GLY A 345 -2.32 4.43 -13.87
C GLY A 345 -2.45 5.34 -15.09
N ASP A 346 -1.37 5.48 -15.83
CA ASP A 346 -1.30 6.31 -17.05
C ASP A 346 -1.91 5.63 -18.28
N THR A 347 -2.36 4.37 -18.15
CA THR A 347 -3.06 3.59 -19.17
C THR A 347 -4.44 3.15 -18.67
N GLN A 348 -5.27 2.62 -19.58
CA GLN A 348 -6.58 2.11 -19.20
C GLN A 348 -6.46 0.97 -18.18
N GLN A 349 -7.14 1.10 -17.05
CA GLN A 349 -7.14 0.09 -15.99
C GLN A 349 -8.45 -0.68 -15.97
N THR A 350 -8.37 -1.98 -15.69
CA THR A 350 -9.51 -2.88 -15.60
C THR A 350 -9.60 -3.49 -14.22
N ILE A 351 -10.78 -3.37 -13.60
CA ILE A 351 -11.15 -4.17 -12.42
C ILE A 351 -11.88 -5.42 -12.91
N TYR A 352 -11.36 -6.60 -12.63
CA TYR A 352 -11.97 -7.87 -13.04
C TYR A 352 -11.81 -8.94 -11.95
N GLY A 353 -12.41 -10.11 -12.16
CA GLY A 353 -12.28 -11.24 -11.24
C GLY A 353 -13.60 -11.98 -11.03
N SER A 354 -13.64 -12.85 -10.02
CA SER A 354 -14.79 -13.71 -9.73
C SER A 354 -15.59 -13.33 -8.49
N ALA A 355 -15.09 -12.43 -7.66
CA ALA A 355 -15.77 -12.02 -6.44
C ALA A 355 -16.88 -10.98 -6.71
N THR A 356 -17.58 -10.57 -5.65
CA THR A 356 -18.52 -9.45 -5.68
C THR A 356 -18.22 -8.48 -4.52
N PRO A 357 -17.12 -7.73 -4.59
CA PRO A 357 -16.67 -6.89 -3.48
C PRO A 357 -17.62 -5.71 -3.25
N ILE A 358 -17.64 -5.24 -2.00
CA ILE A 358 -18.24 -3.99 -1.59
C ILE A 358 -17.08 -3.02 -1.35
N PHE A 359 -16.75 -2.21 -2.34
CA PHE A 359 -15.75 -1.17 -2.15
C PHE A 359 -16.38 -0.05 -1.32
N ASN A 360 -15.61 0.53 -0.40
CA ASN A 360 -16.05 1.73 0.27
C ASN A 360 -16.02 2.92 -0.71
N SER A 361 -14.82 3.30 -1.13
CA SER A 361 -14.59 4.33 -2.13
C SER A 361 -13.66 3.86 -3.25
N LEU A 362 -13.98 4.24 -4.49
CA LEU A 362 -13.20 3.95 -5.68
C LEU A 362 -12.97 5.23 -6.49
N PHE A 363 -11.72 5.56 -6.75
CA PHE A 363 -11.32 6.75 -7.50
C PHE A 363 -10.51 6.35 -8.71
N CYS A 364 -10.88 6.88 -9.88
CA CYS A 364 -10.15 6.72 -11.14
C CYS A 364 -9.61 8.09 -11.50
N SER A 365 -8.28 8.28 -11.55
CA SER A 365 -7.71 9.64 -11.53
C SER A 365 -6.83 10.02 -12.71
N SER A 366 -6.44 9.06 -13.55
CA SER A 366 -5.41 9.30 -14.59
C SER A 366 -5.78 8.83 -16.01
N ASN A 367 -6.61 7.80 -16.15
CA ASN A 367 -7.04 7.28 -17.45
C ASN A 367 -8.41 6.60 -17.35
N ALA A 368 -8.90 6.10 -18.48
CA ALA A 368 -10.14 5.37 -18.57
C ALA A 368 -10.14 4.10 -17.71
N SER A 369 -11.26 3.81 -17.06
CA SER A 369 -11.42 2.62 -16.22
C SER A 369 -12.53 1.71 -16.72
N ILE A 370 -12.30 0.40 -16.67
CA ILE A 370 -13.28 -0.64 -16.99
C ILE A 370 -13.60 -1.44 -15.73
N LEU A 371 -14.85 -1.35 -15.28
CA LEU A 371 -15.40 -2.28 -14.32
C LEU A 371 -15.93 -3.52 -15.05
N ASN A 372 -15.13 -4.59 -15.05
CA ASN A 372 -15.48 -5.92 -15.54
C ASN A 372 -15.75 -6.91 -14.39
N LEU A 373 -16.34 -6.40 -13.31
CA LEU A 373 -16.67 -7.12 -12.08
C LEU A 373 -18.06 -6.67 -11.60
N THR A 374 -18.83 -7.58 -11.00
CA THR A 374 -20.05 -7.16 -10.30
C THR A 374 -19.64 -6.68 -8.92
N ALA A 375 -19.98 -5.45 -8.56
CA ALA A 375 -19.51 -4.83 -7.34
C ALA A 375 -20.52 -3.82 -6.79
N THR A 376 -20.30 -3.45 -5.53
CA THR A 376 -21.06 -2.41 -4.82
C THR A 376 -20.11 -1.31 -4.37
N ILE A 377 -20.58 -0.06 -4.36
CA ILE A 377 -19.90 1.10 -3.76
C ILE A 377 -20.72 1.60 -2.57
N ASN A 378 -20.09 1.68 -1.40
CA ASN A 378 -20.73 2.12 -0.17
C ASN A 378 -20.77 3.65 -0.05
N ASP A 379 -19.64 4.31 -0.32
CA ASP A 379 -19.48 5.76 -0.20
C ASP A 379 -19.29 6.42 -1.58
N THR A 380 -18.07 6.51 -2.11
CA THR A 380 -17.82 7.35 -3.30
C THR A 380 -17.29 6.57 -4.49
N LEU A 381 -17.84 6.83 -5.67
CA LEU A 381 -17.23 6.52 -6.96
C LEU A 381 -16.92 7.82 -7.70
N ASP A 382 -15.63 8.12 -7.87
CA ASP A 382 -15.17 9.26 -8.66
C ASP A 382 -14.41 8.77 -9.89
N ALA A 383 -14.94 9.06 -11.09
CA ALA A 383 -14.28 8.70 -12.35
C ALA A 383 -13.19 9.69 -12.77
N GLY A 384 -12.93 10.76 -11.99
CA GLY A 384 -11.83 11.71 -12.20
C GLY A 384 -11.87 12.51 -13.50
N GLY A 385 -13.00 12.45 -14.21
CA GLY A 385 -13.18 13.09 -15.51
C GLY A 385 -12.79 12.22 -16.69
N GLU A 386 -12.47 10.96 -16.44
CA GLU A 386 -12.08 9.97 -17.42
C GLU A 386 -13.27 9.11 -17.87
N ASP A 387 -13.08 8.36 -18.96
CA ASP A 387 -14.09 7.41 -19.44
C ASP A 387 -14.25 6.25 -18.44
N PHE A 388 -15.49 5.91 -18.09
CA PHE A 388 -15.79 4.81 -17.19
C PHE A 388 -16.74 3.81 -17.85
N THR A 389 -16.37 2.53 -17.87
CA THR A 389 -17.17 1.48 -18.51
C THR A 389 -17.62 0.42 -17.53
N ILE A 390 -18.93 0.16 -17.47
CA ILE A 390 -19.49 -1.02 -16.81
C ILE A 390 -19.67 -2.09 -17.88
N SER A 391 -18.94 -3.19 -17.76
CA SER A 391 -18.90 -4.25 -18.77
C SER A 391 -20.23 -5.01 -18.89
N ASN A 392 -20.50 -5.55 -20.08
CA ASN A 392 -21.70 -6.34 -20.35
C ASN A 392 -21.85 -7.52 -19.38
N GLY A 393 -23.05 -7.70 -18.84
CA GLY A 393 -23.37 -8.77 -17.89
C GLY A 393 -22.85 -8.54 -16.46
N LYS A 394 -22.22 -7.39 -16.18
CA LYS A 394 -21.82 -6.97 -14.83
C LYS A 394 -22.84 -5.98 -14.26
N THR A 395 -22.88 -5.92 -12.93
CA THR A 395 -23.74 -4.99 -12.19
C THR A 395 -22.88 -4.15 -11.25
N LEU A 396 -23.02 -2.83 -11.34
CA LEU A 396 -22.53 -1.88 -10.34
C LEU A 396 -23.71 -1.37 -9.52
N THR A 397 -23.62 -1.48 -8.21
CA THR A 397 -24.62 -0.96 -7.28
C THR A 397 -24.04 0.19 -6.46
N MET A 398 -24.73 1.31 -6.43
CA MET A 398 -24.43 2.45 -5.56
C MET A 398 -25.39 2.40 -4.36
N GLU A 399 -24.87 2.19 -3.16
CA GLU A 399 -25.66 2.01 -1.93
C GLU A 399 -26.34 3.31 -1.45
N THR A 400 -27.17 3.19 -0.43
CA THR A 400 -27.79 4.34 0.25
C THR A 400 -26.71 5.29 0.78
N GLY A 401 -26.86 6.59 0.47
CA GLY A 401 -25.91 7.63 0.87
C GLY A 401 -24.68 7.77 -0.05
N SER A 402 -24.42 6.80 -0.93
CA SER A 402 -23.27 6.85 -1.83
C SER A 402 -23.33 8.01 -2.84
N VAL A 403 -22.16 8.44 -3.32
CA VAL A 403 -21.98 9.53 -4.28
C VAL A 403 -21.28 9.00 -5.53
N THR A 404 -21.92 9.16 -6.69
CA THR A 404 -21.27 9.01 -8.00
C THR A 404 -20.86 10.39 -8.52
N VAL A 405 -19.57 10.63 -8.68
CA VAL A 405 -19.02 11.90 -9.20
C VAL A 405 -18.74 11.76 -10.69
N LEU A 406 -19.33 12.66 -11.49
CA LEU A 406 -19.07 12.80 -12.92
C LEU A 406 -18.52 14.19 -13.19
N SER A 407 -17.22 14.26 -13.44
CA SER A 407 -16.45 15.48 -13.65
C SER A 407 -15.90 15.63 -15.08
N GLY A 408 -16.26 14.72 -15.97
CA GLY A 408 -15.77 14.62 -17.35
C GLY A 408 -16.11 13.24 -17.93
N GLY A 409 -15.44 12.88 -19.03
CA GLY A 409 -15.49 11.55 -19.61
C GLY A 409 -16.86 11.08 -20.10
N THR A 410 -16.86 9.89 -20.68
CA THR A 410 -18.05 9.18 -21.14
C THR A 410 -18.28 7.96 -20.26
N TRP A 411 -19.48 7.86 -19.70
CA TRP A 411 -19.92 6.66 -19.00
C TRP A 411 -20.56 5.68 -19.98
N THR A 412 -19.88 4.56 -20.22
CA THR A 412 -20.40 3.48 -21.06
C THR A 412 -21.03 2.40 -20.18
N ARG A 413 -22.32 2.16 -20.38
CA ARG A 413 -23.12 1.25 -19.55
C ARG A 413 -23.59 0.04 -20.36
N ASP A 414 -22.65 -0.81 -20.75
CA ASP A 414 -22.98 -2.09 -21.38
C ASP A 414 -23.57 -3.08 -20.36
N GLY A 415 -23.16 -2.94 -19.09
CA GLY A 415 -23.76 -3.60 -17.94
C GLY A 415 -24.87 -2.81 -17.25
N THR A 416 -25.21 -3.23 -16.03
CA THR A 416 -26.28 -2.63 -15.23
C THR A 416 -25.69 -1.69 -14.18
N LEU A 417 -26.26 -0.49 -14.05
CA LEU A 417 -26.04 0.42 -12.92
C LEU A 417 -27.32 0.48 -12.10
N ILE A 418 -27.21 0.23 -10.81
CA ILE A 418 -28.29 0.35 -9.83
C ILE A 418 -27.95 1.51 -8.90
N LEU A 419 -28.88 2.45 -8.76
CA LEU A 419 -28.76 3.58 -7.86
C LEU A 419 -29.81 3.44 -6.75
N SER A 420 -29.41 3.53 -5.48
CA SER A 420 -30.34 3.68 -4.37
C SER A 420 -31.15 4.99 -4.52
N SER A 421 -32.38 5.03 -4.02
CA SER A 421 -33.19 6.26 -3.96
C SER A 421 -32.50 7.37 -3.17
N ASP A 422 -31.62 6.98 -2.25
CA ASP A 422 -30.93 7.88 -1.34
C ASP A 422 -29.47 8.11 -1.76
N SER A 423 -29.04 7.51 -2.88
CA SER A 423 -27.73 7.81 -3.49
C SER A 423 -27.76 9.15 -4.21
N LYS A 424 -26.59 9.76 -4.43
CA LYS A 424 -26.43 11.02 -5.15
C LYS A 424 -25.58 10.83 -6.41
N VAL A 425 -26.00 11.45 -7.50
CA VAL A 425 -25.16 11.65 -8.69
C VAL A 425 -24.77 13.12 -8.77
N LEU A 426 -23.47 13.40 -8.68
CA LEU A 426 -22.90 14.74 -8.70
C LEU A 426 -22.25 15.02 -10.08
N TYR A 427 -22.84 15.93 -10.83
CA TYR A 427 -22.25 16.48 -12.06
C TYR A 427 -21.48 17.75 -11.70
N THR A 428 -20.19 17.81 -12.04
CA THR A 428 -19.34 18.96 -11.70
C THR A 428 -18.92 19.76 -12.94
N THR A 429 -17.87 20.57 -12.83
CA THR A 429 -17.49 21.70 -13.70
C THR A 429 -17.41 21.46 -15.22
N SER A 430 -17.37 20.22 -15.71
CA SER A 430 -17.31 19.91 -17.13
C SER A 430 -18.69 19.89 -17.79
N ASN A 431 -18.73 20.10 -19.10
CA ASN A 431 -19.96 19.88 -19.87
C ASN A 431 -20.28 18.39 -19.90
N GLN A 432 -21.52 18.04 -19.56
CA GLN A 432 -21.93 16.68 -19.26
C GLN A 432 -23.31 16.39 -19.87
N ASN A 433 -23.57 15.12 -20.17
CA ASN A 433 -24.91 14.63 -20.46
C ASN A 433 -25.38 13.78 -19.29
N THR A 434 -26.66 13.89 -18.93
CA THR A 434 -27.24 12.95 -17.97
C THR A 434 -27.21 11.53 -18.52
N MET A 435 -26.88 10.55 -17.68
CA MET A 435 -27.07 9.13 -17.99
C MET A 435 -28.50 8.84 -18.50
N GLY A 436 -28.61 8.35 -19.73
CA GLY A 436 -29.90 7.99 -20.31
C GLY A 436 -30.53 6.76 -19.66
N ASN A 437 -31.87 6.70 -19.63
CA ASN A 437 -32.64 5.58 -19.11
C ASN A 437 -32.29 5.18 -17.66
N GLN A 438 -31.94 6.16 -16.83
CA GLN A 438 -31.68 5.98 -15.40
C GLN A 438 -32.75 6.68 -14.57
N ILE A 439 -33.14 6.04 -13.47
CA ILE A 439 -33.83 6.71 -12.36
C ILE A 439 -32.76 7.05 -11.33
N TYR A 440 -32.62 8.33 -11.04
CA TYR A 440 -31.67 8.82 -10.05
C TYR A 440 -32.30 8.77 -8.66
N GLY A 441 -31.48 8.60 -7.62
CA GLY A 441 -31.89 8.94 -6.25
C GLY A 441 -31.99 10.45 -6.12
N ASN A 442 -30.86 11.08 -5.88
CA ASN A 442 -30.67 12.53 -5.89
C ASN A 442 -29.70 12.94 -7.00
N VAL A 443 -29.83 14.18 -7.48
CA VAL A 443 -28.89 14.74 -8.46
C VAL A 443 -28.42 16.10 -7.98
N GLU A 444 -27.12 16.32 -8.01
CA GLU A 444 -26.52 17.63 -7.81
C GLU A 444 -25.76 18.04 -9.07
N HIS A 445 -25.96 19.26 -9.53
CA HIS A 445 -25.24 19.85 -10.64
C HIS A 445 -24.54 21.12 -10.18
N ASP A 446 -23.20 21.07 -10.19
CA ASP A 446 -22.34 22.13 -9.71
C ASP A 446 -21.26 22.49 -10.74
N GLY A 447 -21.70 22.94 -11.90
CA GLY A 447 -20.85 23.59 -12.90
C GLY A 447 -20.95 22.97 -14.30
N GLY A 448 -20.35 23.63 -15.28
CA GLY A 448 -20.45 23.19 -16.67
C GLY A 448 -21.84 23.40 -17.29
N LEU A 449 -22.08 22.74 -18.43
CA LEU A 449 -23.39 22.62 -19.08
C LEU A 449 -23.89 21.18 -18.91
N LEU A 450 -25.00 20.99 -18.20
CA LEU A 450 -25.68 19.70 -18.10
C LEU A 450 -26.80 19.60 -19.12
N THR A 451 -26.70 18.66 -20.06
CA THR A 451 -27.69 18.46 -21.13
C THR A 451 -28.48 17.18 -20.93
N LEU A 452 -29.81 17.26 -21.09
CA LEU A 452 -30.68 16.09 -21.02
C LEU A 452 -30.76 15.36 -22.37
N GLY A 453 -30.39 14.08 -22.38
CA GLY A 453 -30.56 13.21 -23.55
C GLY A 453 -31.99 12.68 -23.70
N ASN A 454 -32.62 12.31 -22.58
CA ASN A 454 -33.90 11.60 -22.50
C ASN A 454 -34.78 12.18 -21.37
N THR A 455 -35.87 11.48 -21.01
CA THR A 455 -36.62 11.78 -19.78
C THR A 455 -35.69 11.74 -18.58
N PHE A 456 -35.77 12.77 -17.73
CA PHE A 456 -35.00 12.89 -16.51
C PHE A 456 -35.90 12.58 -15.32
N THR A 457 -35.58 11.53 -14.58
CA THR A 457 -36.38 11.06 -13.45
C THR A 457 -35.50 10.96 -12.21
N VAL A 458 -35.78 11.80 -11.22
CA VAL A 458 -35.09 11.86 -9.93
C VAL A 458 -36.12 11.47 -8.86
N SER A 459 -35.81 10.45 -8.07
CA SER A 459 -36.73 9.98 -7.02
C SER A 459 -36.75 10.90 -5.80
N GLY A 460 -35.68 11.64 -5.57
CA GLY A 460 -35.58 12.70 -4.56
C GLY A 460 -35.38 14.05 -5.20
N ILE A 461 -34.34 14.76 -4.77
CA ILE A 461 -34.12 16.18 -5.10
C ILE A 461 -33.14 16.33 -6.26
N PHE A 462 -33.49 17.21 -7.20
CA PHE A 462 -32.55 17.78 -8.17
C PHE A 462 -32.07 19.16 -7.71
N THR A 463 -30.81 19.25 -7.33
CA THR A 463 -30.16 20.49 -6.92
C THR A 463 -29.28 21.04 -8.05
N ASN A 464 -29.50 22.29 -8.44
CA ASN A 464 -28.63 23.02 -9.36
C ASN A 464 -27.90 24.14 -8.62
N THR A 465 -26.68 23.83 -8.19
CA THR A 465 -25.81 24.74 -7.44
C THR A 465 -25.19 25.80 -8.35
N SER A 466 -24.73 25.37 -9.53
CA SER A 466 -24.15 26.25 -10.53
C SER A 466 -24.25 25.64 -11.93
N GLY A 467 -23.61 26.26 -12.94
CA GLY A 467 -23.65 25.74 -14.31
C GLY A 467 -24.98 25.99 -15.05
N ASN A 468 -24.99 25.76 -16.36
CA ASN A 468 -26.19 25.89 -17.17
C ASN A 468 -26.85 24.53 -17.35
N PHE A 469 -28.18 24.47 -17.25
CA PHE A 469 -28.94 23.25 -17.48
C PHE A 469 -29.72 23.38 -18.79
N LEU A 470 -29.57 22.42 -19.69
CA LEU A 470 -30.24 22.40 -20.99
C LEU A 470 -31.22 21.23 -21.06
N PRO A 471 -32.46 21.41 -20.57
CA PRO A 471 -33.47 20.35 -20.56
C PRO A 471 -34.02 20.03 -21.95
N GLY A 472 -33.99 21.00 -22.88
CA GLY A 472 -34.54 20.84 -24.22
C GLY A 472 -36.01 20.40 -24.21
N ALA A 473 -36.40 19.59 -25.20
CA ALA A 473 -37.75 19.03 -25.30
C ALA A 473 -37.83 17.68 -24.55
N ARG A 474 -37.65 17.69 -23.22
CA ARG A 474 -37.64 16.48 -22.37
C ARG A 474 -38.54 16.63 -21.13
N ASN A 475 -39.17 15.52 -20.76
CA ASN A 475 -39.95 15.44 -19.52
C ASN A 475 -39.00 15.42 -18.31
N ILE A 476 -39.40 16.08 -17.23
CA ILE A 476 -38.71 16.06 -15.94
C ILE A 476 -39.68 15.55 -14.88
N PHE A 477 -39.24 14.56 -14.12
CA PHE A 477 -39.92 14.06 -12.93
C PHE A 477 -38.91 14.14 -11.79
N ALA A 478 -39.22 14.90 -10.74
CA ALA A 478 -38.43 14.95 -9.52
C ALA A 478 -39.36 14.96 -8.32
N ASP A 479 -38.91 14.57 -7.13
CA ASP A 479 -39.70 14.85 -5.93
C ASP A 479 -39.59 16.33 -5.57
N GLY A 480 -38.38 16.89 -5.71
CA GLY A 480 -38.12 18.31 -5.52
C GLY A 480 -37.08 18.89 -6.47
N ILE A 481 -37.11 20.21 -6.67
CA ILE A 481 -36.03 20.97 -7.30
C ILE A 481 -35.53 22.05 -6.35
N VAL A 482 -34.22 22.13 -6.17
CA VAL A 482 -33.54 23.24 -5.50
C VAL A 482 -32.64 23.95 -6.51
N TRP A 483 -32.84 25.24 -6.71
CA TRP A 483 -32.18 26.01 -7.75
C TRP A 483 -31.45 27.22 -7.18
N THR A 484 -30.16 27.10 -6.90
CA THR A 484 -29.39 28.14 -6.20
C THR A 484 -28.46 28.94 -7.12
N GLY A 485 -28.20 28.46 -8.34
CA GLY A 485 -27.35 29.17 -9.30
C GLY A 485 -27.55 28.70 -10.73
N GLY A 486 -26.83 29.33 -11.67
CA GLY A 486 -26.86 28.93 -13.07
C GLY A 486 -28.06 29.43 -13.88
N SER A 487 -28.25 28.87 -15.08
CA SER A 487 -29.43 29.18 -15.91
C SER A 487 -30.02 27.96 -16.62
N VAL A 488 -31.34 27.89 -16.68
CA VAL A 488 -32.03 26.97 -17.59
C VAL A 488 -31.94 27.55 -19.00
N GLY A 489 -31.33 26.81 -19.91
CA GLY A 489 -31.15 27.19 -21.31
C GLY A 489 -32.23 26.66 -22.25
N GLY A 490 -32.29 27.26 -23.44
CA GLY A 490 -33.19 26.82 -24.51
C GLY A 490 -34.66 27.21 -24.29
N THR A 491 -35.57 26.45 -24.91
CA THR A 491 -37.02 26.63 -24.79
C THR A 491 -37.65 25.31 -24.33
N PRO A 492 -37.70 25.03 -23.01
CA PRO A 492 -38.26 23.78 -22.53
C PRO A 492 -39.75 23.69 -22.90
N SER A 493 -40.17 22.53 -23.39
CA SER A 493 -41.48 22.38 -24.05
C SER A 493 -42.19 21.07 -23.75
N GLN A 494 -41.81 20.40 -22.67
CA GLN A 494 -42.35 19.11 -22.25
C GLN A 494 -42.75 19.15 -20.78
N LYS A 495 -43.50 18.14 -20.34
CA LYS A 495 -44.10 18.11 -19.01
C LYS A 495 -43.06 18.00 -17.91
N TRP A 496 -43.19 18.86 -16.90
CA TRP A 496 -42.44 18.78 -15.67
C TRP A 496 -43.40 18.44 -14.53
N TYR A 497 -43.00 17.52 -13.66
CA TYR A 497 -43.76 17.10 -12.49
C TYR A 497 -42.82 17.06 -11.28
N LEU A 498 -43.20 17.79 -10.24
CA LEU A 498 -42.53 17.83 -8.95
C LEU A 498 -43.44 17.22 -7.88
N GLY A 499 -42.87 16.37 -7.05
CA GLY A 499 -43.54 15.73 -5.92
C GLY A 499 -43.68 16.65 -4.72
N GLU A 500 -43.69 16.05 -3.53
CA GLU A 500 -44.08 16.73 -2.28
C GLU A 500 -43.00 17.69 -1.76
N ASP A 501 -41.75 17.51 -2.16
CA ASP A 501 -40.64 18.44 -1.83
C ASP A 501 -40.74 19.77 -2.61
N GLY A 502 -41.48 19.81 -3.72
CA GLY A 502 -41.81 21.05 -4.40
C GLY A 502 -40.64 21.70 -5.14
N ILE A 503 -40.60 23.04 -5.14
CA ILE A 503 -39.55 23.82 -5.80
C ILE A 503 -39.08 24.98 -4.93
N ASP A 504 -37.76 25.14 -4.87
CA ASP A 504 -37.08 26.26 -4.22
C ASP A 504 -36.11 26.93 -5.22
N ILE A 505 -36.27 28.24 -5.44
CA ILE A 505 -35.47 29.02 -6.39
C ILE A 505 -34.73 30.16 -5.69
N ASP A 506 -33.57 29.82 -5.16
CA ASP A 506 -32.74 30.69 -4.34
C ASP A 506 -31.72 31.55 -5.11
N GLY A 507 -31.47 31.25 -6.38
CA GLY A 507 -30.56 32.03 -7.22
C GLY A 507 -30.68 31.74 -8.71
N GLY A 508 -29.76 32.29 -9.52
CA GLY A 508 -29.72 32.03 -10.97
C GLY A 508 -30.96 32.46 -11.76
N ILE A 509 -31.14 31.86 -12.94
CA ILE A 509 -32.29 32.06 -13.83
C ILE A 509 -32.97 30.71 -14.09
N PHE A 510 -34.19 30.56 -13.61
CA PHE A 510 -34.99 29.37 -13.84
C PHE A 510 -36.09 29.64 -14.88
N ILE A 511 -36.02 28.97 -16.03
CA ILE A 511 -36.98 29.08 -17.12
C ILE A 511 -37.94 27.90 -17.05
N ALA A 512 -39.22 28.16 -16.82
CA ALA A 512 -40.24 27.12 -16.81
C ALA A 512 -40.54 26.58 -18.21
N THR A 513 -41.02 25.34 -18.24
CA THR A 513 -41.54 24.73 -19.47
C THR A 513 -42.74 25.48 -20.07
N SER A 514 -42.88 25.38 -21.38
CA SER A 514 -44.03 25.87 -22.14
C SER A 514 -45.21 24.88 -22.20
N ASP A 515 -45.06 23.68 -21.63
CA ASP A 515 -46.13 22.70 -21.41
C ASP A 515 -46.61 22.72 -19.94
N THR A 516 -47.21 21.65 -19.44
CA THR A 516 -47.61 21.53 -18.03
C THR A 516 -46.41 21.46 -17.09
N PHE A 517 -46.47 22.25 -16.01
CA PHE A 517 -45.56 22.19 -14.88
C PHE A 517 -46.37 21.90 -13.62
N THR A 518 -46.38 20.65 -13.20
CA THR A 518 -47.11 20.21 -12.01
C THR A 518 -46.22 20.22 -10.78
N VAL A 519 -46.75 20.68 -9.64
CA VAL A 519 -46.05 20.76 -8.36
C VAL A 519 -47.01 20.27 -7.27
N ALA A 520 -46.65 19.19 -6.58
CA ALA A 520 -47.40 18.65 -5.45
C ALA A 520 -46.97 19.26 -4.09
N GLY A 521 -45.74 19.76 -4.01
CA GLY A 521 -45.18 20.45 -2.83
C GLY A 521 -45.32 21.97 -2.85
N ASP A 522 -44.49 22.63 -2.04
CA ASP A 522 -44.42 24.08 -1.94
C ASP A 522 -43.73 24.72 -3.15
N TRP A 523 -44.05 26.00 -3.41
CA TRP A 523 -43.36 26.84 -4.38
C TRP A 523 -42.71 28.00 -3.65
N ASP A 524 -41.38 27.94 -3.53
CA ASP A 524 -40.55 28.94 -2.87
C ASP A 524 -39.73 29.77 -3.86
N MET A 525 -39.97 31.09 -3.82
CA MET A 525 -39.25 32.12 -4.57
C MET A 525 -38.78 33.24 -3.64
N THR A 526 -38.50 32.92 -2.38
CA THR A 526 -38.07 33.92 -1.39
C THR A 526 -36.62 34.34 -1.56
N GLY A 527 -35.78 33.49 -2.18
CA GLY A 527 -34.39 33.80 -2.47
C GLY A 527 -34.15 34.77 -3.62
N SER A 528 -32.92 34.78 -4.12
CA SER A 528 -32.42 35.79 -5.08
C SER A 528 -32.60 35.42 -6.56
N GLY A 529 -33.22 34.28 -6.84
CA GLY A 529 -33.38 33.74 -8.18
C GLY A 529 -34.36 34.53 -9.04
N THR A 530 -34.22 34.37 -10.36
CA THR A 530 -35.16 34.92 -11.34
C THR A 530 -35.96 33.79 -11.98
N PHE A 531 -37.28 33.81 -11.80
CA PHE A 531 -38.19 32.92 -12.52
C PHE A 531 -38.66 33.57 -13.82
N ILE A 532 -38.51 32.85 -14.94
CA ILE A 532 -39.05 33.24 -16.24
C ILE A 532 -40.19 32.27 -16.58
N PRO A 533 -41.46 32.70 -16.52
CA PRO A 533 -42.56 31.84 -16.91
C PRO A 533 -42.45 31.49 -18.41
N GLY A 534 -42.61 30.21 -18.73
CA GLY A 534 -42.88 29.76 -20.10
C GLY A 534 -44.30 30.17 -20.54
N THR A 535 -44.82 29.54 -21.59
CA THR A 535 -46.25 29.66 -21.96
C THR A 535 -47.12 28.56 -21.37
N GLY A 536 -46.57 27.80 -20.43
CA GLY A 536 -47.19 26.64 -19.80
C GLY A 536 -48.21 26.99 -18.73
N THR A 537 -48.84 25.95 -18.17
CA THR A 537 -49.68 26.05 -16.98
C THR A 537 -48.95 25.42 -15.80
N VAL A 538 -48.75 26.19 -14.74
CA VAL A 538 -48.30 25.68 -13.44
C VAL A 538 -49.52 25.12 -12.71
N ILE A 539 -49.49 23.84 -12.33
CA ILE A 539 -50.59 23.15 -11.65
C ILE A 539 -50.16 22.79 -10.24
N PHE A 540 -50.90 23.26 -9.24
CA PHE A 540 -50.72 22.88 -7.85
C PHE A 540 -51.71 21.76 -7.52
N ASP A 541 -51.25 20.51 -7.49
CA ASP A 541 -52.09 19.30 -7.37
C ASP A 541 -51.75 18.42 -6.17
N GLY A 542 -51.09 19.00 -5.17
CA GLY A 542 -50.65 18.29 -3.98
C GLY A 542 -51.79 17.67 -3.18
N THR A 543 -51.42 16.81 -2.23
CA THR A 543 -52.35 16.23 -1.25
C THR A 543 -52.17 16.79 0.16
N ALA A 544 -51.07 17.50 0.41
CA ALA A 544 -50.80 18.26 1.63
C ALA A 544 -51.08 19.76 1.40
N PRO A 545 -51.12 20.60 2.45
CA PRO A 545 -51.16 22.05 2.26
C PRO A 545 -49.97 22.51 1.41
N GLN A 546 -50.23 23.35 0.41
CA GLN A 546 -49.19 23.94 -0.43
C GLN A 546 -49.12 25.43 -0.18
N SER A 547 -47.94 26.00 -0.36
CA SER A 547 -47.70 27.43 -0.27
C SER A 547 -47.03 27.95 -1.53
N ILE A 548 -47.41 29.16 -1.92
CA ILE A 548 -46.77 29.94 -2.96
C ILE A 548 -46.19 31.18 -2.29
N THR A 549 -44.88 31.19 -2.09
CA THR A 549 -44.13 32.27 -1.48
C THR A 549 -43.27 32.97 -2.52
N SER A 550 -43.03 34.27 -2.33
CA SER A 550 -42.05 35.01 -3.13
C SER A 550 -41.35 36.03 -2.25
N THR A 551 -40.30 36.69 -2.73
CA THR A 551 -39.65 37.75 -1.92
C THR A 551 -40.67 38.78 -1.46
N ALA A 552 -40.70 39.05 -0.14
CA ALA A 552 -41.67 39.93 0.48
C ALA A 552 -41.77 41.30 -0.22
N GLY A 553 -42.98 41.67 -0.63
CA GLY A 553 -43.23 42.92 -1.36
C GLY A 553 -42.96 42.87 -2.87
N SER A 554 -42.57 41.70 -3.40
CA SER A 554 -42.52 41.42 -4.84
C SER A 554 -43.83 40.81 -5.34
N HIS A 555 -43.83 40.31 -6.58
CA HIS A 555 -44.89 39.46 -7.11
C HIS A 555 -44.29 38.26 -7.85
N GLN A 556 -44.93 37.10 -7.76
CA GLN A 556 -44.54 35.92 -8.52
C GLN A 556 -45.26 35.89 -9.89
N PRO A 557 -44.54 36.01 -11.02
CA PRO A 557 -45.15 35.97 -12.34
C PRO A 557 -45.36 34.52 -12.81
N PHE A 558 -46.55 34.22 -13.28
CA PHE A 558 -46.89 32.98 -13.98
C PHE A 558 -47.52 33.29 -15.34
N TYR A 559 -47.47 32.35 -16.28
CA TYR A 559 -48.30 32.45 -17.48
C TYR A 559 -49.72 32.02 -17.18
N SER A 560 -49.95 30.73 -16.94
CA SER A 560 -51.22 30.21 -16.42
C SER A 560 -50.99 29.45 -15.12
N VAL A 561 -51.97 29.49 -14.23
CA VAL A 561 -51.99 28.74 -12.97
C VAL A 561 -53.28 27.94 -12.87
N GLN A 562 -53.19 26.70 -12.40
CA GLN A 562 -54.32 25.88 -12.02
C GLN A 562 -54.15 25.42 -10.57
N ILE A 563 -55.16 25.65 -9.74
CA ILE A 563 -55.23 25.13 -8.37
C ILE A 563 -56.09 23.87 -8.41
N SER A 564 -55.44 22.72 -8.26
CA SER A 564 -56.04 21.38 -8.35
C SER A 564 -55.97 20.59 -7.05
N ASN A 565 -55.30 21.12 -6.01
CA ASN A 565 -55.33 20.54 -4.69
C ASN A 565 -56.75 20.68 -4.09
N THR A 566 -57.52 19.59 -4.16
CA THR A 566 -58.88 19.51 -3.62
C THR A 566 -58.94 18.92 -2.22
N LEU A 567 -57.79 18.51 -1.66
CA LEU A 567 -57.72 17.86 -0.35
C LEU A 567 -57.33 18.84 0.76
N GLU A 568 -56.46 19.80 0.43
CA GLU A 568 -55.91 20.80 1.35
C GLU A 568 -55.84 22.18 0.69
N THR A 569 -55.44 23.20 1.44
CA THR A 569 -55.40 24.58 0.95
C THR A 569 -54.13 24.90 0.18
N VAL A 570 -54.24 25.68 -0.89
CA VAL A 570 -53.09 26.35 -1.53
C VAL A 570 -53.02 27.79 -1.05
N SER A 571 -52.09 28.06 -0.14
CA SER A 571 -51.89 29.37 0.46
C SER A 571 -50.99 30.24 -0.38
N ILE A 572 -51.37 31.49 -0.57
CA ILE A 572 -50.56 32.47 -1.30
C ILE A 572 -50.09 33.52 -0.30
N THR A 573 -48.79 33.51 -0.02
CA THR A 573 -48.19 34.37 1.03
C THR A 573 -47.90 35.78 0.52
N ASP A 574 -47.59 35.90 -0.77
CA ASP A 574 -47.28 37.15 -1.46
C ASP A 574 -48.13 37.33 -2.72
N LYS A 575 -47.95 38.42 -3.46
CA LYS A 575 -48.74 38.66 -4.68
C LYS A 575 -48.31 37.69 -5.78
N PHE A 576 -49.26 37.17 -6.55
CA PHE A 576 -48.99 36.50 -7.82
C PHE A 576 -49.51 37.36 -8.98
N GLU A 577 -48.89 37.22 -10.15
CA GLU A 577 -49.30 37.86 -11.41
C GLU A 577 -49.55 36.78 -12.48
N ILE A 578 -50.63 36.92 -13.24
CA ILE A 578 -50.94 36.10 -14.41
C ILE A 578 -50.64 36.94 -15.66
N ASN A 579 -49.69 36.51 -16.46
CA ASN A 579 -49.27 37.22 -17.67
C ASN A 579 -50.41 37.30 -18.71
N ALA A 580 -50.32 38.30 -19.58
CA ALA A 580 -51.30 38.52 -20.63
C ALA A 580 -51.49 37.27 -21.52
N GLY A 581 -52.75 36.84 -21.65
CA GLY A 581 -53.13 35.65 -22.44
C GLY A 581 -53.16 34.35 -21.62
N GLY A 582 -52.66 34.36 -20.40
CA GLY A 582 -52.79 33.24 -19.46
C GLY A 582 -54.08 33.26 -18.64
N THR A 583 -54.28 32.21 -17.85
CA THR A 583 -55.49 31.98 -17.06
C THR A 583 -55.18 31.53 -15.65
N LEU A 584 -56.02 31.94 -14.69
CA LEU A 584 -56.14 31.30 -13.38
C LEU A 584 -57.36 30.36 -13.42
N THR A 585 -57.13 29.08 -13.15
CA THR A 585 -58.17 28.06 -12.99
C THR A 585 -58.14 27.56 -11.55
N ILE A 586 -59.31 27.39 -10.94
CA ILE A 586 -59.46 26.78 -9.62
C ILE A 586 -60.45 25.64 -9.80
N ASP A 587 -60.01 24.42 -9.55
CA ASP A 587 -60.83 23.24 -9.73
C ASP A 587 -61.96 23.19 -8.68
N GLU A 588 -63.03 22.48 -9.00
CA GLU A 588 -64.14 22.31 -8.08
C GLU A 588 -63.65 21.64 -6.77
N ASN A 589 -63.93 22.29 -5.64
CA ASN A 589 -63.47 21.91 -4.28
C ASN A 589 -62.01 22.21 -3.94
N ALA A 590 -61.23 22.81 -4.85
CA ALA A 590 -59.93 23.37 -4.47
C ALA A 590 -60.11 24.68 -3.68
N THR A 591 -59.27 24.91 -2.67
CA THR A 591 -59.39 26.06 -1.74
C THR A 591 -58.12 26.86 -1.55
#